data_AF-A0A1C6KQA0-F1
#
_entry.id   AF-A0A1C6KQA0-F1
#
_cell.length_a   1.000
_cell.length_b   1.000
_cell.length_c   1.000
_cell.angle_alpha   90.00
_cell.angle_beta   90.00
_cell.angle_gamma   90.00
#
_symmetry.space_group_name_H-M   'P 1'
#
loop_
_entity.id
_entity.type
_entity.pdbx_description
1 polymer ?
#
loop_
_entity_poly.entity_id
_entity_poly.type
_entity_poly.pdbx_seq_one_letter_code
_entity_poly.pdbx_strand_id
1 'polypeptide(L)'
;MKKETLKKAIVLALAICTILAIYACGGDKEVTMKLGEKTAIGEDLEFTPVNVLVGDKVFPPVSGSYPMGFTAKSGKTYATVVAKVKNLGDEDIKASDLCAFRLSVGEDTFSANMINVLTDDETKLLSSATLKAGATETFYFITEMDASAVNKETLAEFAFTKDGDEPVYNHKLTIDTTKPFAVTEKLELNKKITVDGLCELTPASVKFLNKIVPSNPGYYYNYYKAQGADNKLLVVNMKVKNLSKIEKNAYDFYGINAIYDGSSNAGTVVADDENKANITQYEKLSAGASRTTYGVLNMSKKAENGKCDIYIYAGGTYYQYTYEK
;
A
#
# COMPACT_ATOMS: atom_id res chain seq x y z
N MET A 1 40.21 17.98 51.61
CA MET A 1 39.23 17.30 50.72
C MET A 1 39.78 15.91 50.39
N LYS A 2 39.06 14.82 50.71
CA LYS A 2 39.60 13.44 50.63
C LYS A 2 39.89 13.07 49.17
N LYS A 3 40.99 12.33 48.94
CA LYS A 3 41.52 11.94 47.63
C LYS A 3 40.49 11.20 46.75
N GLU A 4 39.48 10.57 47.36
CA GLU A 4 38.35 9.94 46.67
C GLU A 4 37.31 10.94 46.13
N THR A 5 37.10 12.07 46.80
CA THR A 5 36.14 13.10 46.38
C THR A 5 36.64 13.83 45.13
N LEU A 6 37.96 13.99 45.00
CA LEU A 6 38.60 14.59 43.82
C LEU A 6 38.54 13.67 42.59
N LYS A 7 38.69 12.35 42.77
CA LYS A 7 38.53 11.37 41.67
C LYS A 7 37.10 11.31 41.14
N LYS A 8 36.09 11.34 42.03
CA LYS A 8 34.68 11.37 41.61
C LYS A 8 34.30 12.66 40.90
N ALA A 9 34.86 13.81 41.32
CA ALA A 9 34.64 15.09 40.65
C ALA A 9 35.29 15.14 39.25
N ILE A 10 36.48 14.56 39.07
CA ILE A 10 37.17 14.50 37.78
C ILE A 10 36.47 13.55 36.80
N VAL A 11 35.97 12.40 37.27
CA VAL A 11 35.18 11.47 36.43
C VAL A 11 33.84 12.10 36.02
N LEU A 12 33.20 12.85 36.92
CA LEU A 12 31.95 13.57 36.60
C LEU A 12 32.19 14.73 35.62
N ALA A 13 33.30 15.46 35.75
CA ALA A 13 33.68 16.51 34.81
C ALA A 13 34.07 15.96 33.42
N LEU A 14 34.73 14.80 33.36
CA LEU A 14 35.03 14.13 32.09
C LEU A 14 33.76 13.53 31.43
N ALA A 15 32.80 13.04 32.21
CA ALA A 15 31.52 12.55 31.70
C ALA A 15 30.60 13.68 31.19
N ILE A 16 30.71 14.89 31.75
CA ILE A 16 29.97 16.08 31.29
C ILE A 16 30.65 16.69 30.06
N CYS A 17 31.97 16.60 29.92
CA CYS A 17 32.67 17.03 28.70
C CYS A 17 32.51 16.07 27.52
N THR A 18 32.18 14.79 27.72
CA THR A 18 31.83 13.87 26.61
C THR A 18 30.42 14.03 26.07
N ILE A 19 29.57 14.87 26.69
CA ILE A 19 28.24 15.24 26.16
C ILE A 19 28.30 16.50 25.28
N LEU A 20 29.44 17.21 25.23
CA LEU A 20 29.56 18.52 24.54
C LEU A 20 30.61 18.58 23.43
N ALA A 21 31.02 17.44 22.85
CA ALA A 21 32.00 17.41 21.77
C ALA A 21 31.55 16.57 20.55
N ILE A 22 30.39 16.90 19.97
CA ILE A 22 30.11 16.65 18.55
C ILE A 22 29.25 17.82 18.00
N TYR A 23 29.79 19.03 18.00
CA TYR A 23 29.33 20.10 17.10
C TYR A 23 30.54 20.57 16.31
N ALA A 24 30.94 19.73 15.35
CA ALA A 24 31.86 20.10 14.28
C ALA A 24 31.49 19.27 13.04
N CYS A 25 31.15 19.97 11.96
CA CYS A 25 30.57 19.54 10.67
C CYS A 25 29.04 19.35 10.67
N GLY A 26 28.34 20.40 10.25
CA GLY A 26 26.89 20.45 10.05
C GLY A 26 26.42 19.65 8.83
N GLY A 27 26.38 18.33 8.98
CA GLY A 27 25.43 17.50 8.25
C GLY A 27 24.37 17.05 9.24
N ASP A 28 23.08 17.20 8.91
CA ASP A 28 22.01 16.64 9.73
C ASP A 28 22.28 15.15 9.96
N LYS A 29 22.14 14.71 11.21
CA LYS A 29 22.38 13.31 11.60
C LYS A 29 21.46 12.39 10.80
N GLU A 30 22.02 11.34 10.20
CA GLU A 30 21.24 10.32 9.49
C GLU A 30 20.24 9.63 10.44
N VAL A 31 19.02 9.45 9.95
CA VAL A 31 17.90 8.80 10.62
C VAL A 31 17.54 7.52 9.86
N THR A 32 17.74 6.38 10.50
CA THR A 32 17.31 5.08 9.95
C THR A 32 15.85 4.81 10.35
N MET A 33 14.97 4.74 9.36
CA MET A 33 13.57 4.37 9.50
C MET A 33 13.39 2.86 9.38
N LYS A 34 12.27 2.34 9.92
CA LYS A 34 11.88 0.94 9.74
C LYS A 34 10.41 0.83 9.34
N LEU A 35 10.09 -0.17 8.53
CA LEU A 35 8.69 -0.51 8.21
C LEU A 35 7.90 -0.79 9.49
N GLY A 36 6.72 -0.21 9.59
CA GLY A 36 5.81 -0.29 10.72
C GLY A 36 6.17 0.59 11.92
N GLU A 37 7.35 1.21 11.94
CA GLU A 37 7.79 2.06 13.03
C GLU A 37 7.56 3.55 12.72
N LYS A 38 6.98 4.26 13.69
CA LYS A 38 6.77 5.71 13.60
C LYS A 38 8.12 6.43 13.74
N THR A 39 8.36 7.37 12.83
CA THR A 39 9.47 8.32 12.88
C THR A 39 8.90 9.73 13.04
N ALA A 40 9.37 10.48 14.05
CA ALA A 40 9.06 11.90 14.17
C ALA A 40 9.99 12.70 13.26
N ILE A 41 9.42 13.62 12.48
CA ILE A 41 10.13 14.51 11.58
C ILE A 41 9.97 15.93 12.12
N GLY A 42 10.96 16.39 12.89
CA GLY A 42 10.82 17.62 13.67
C GLY A 42 9.64 17.56 14.64
N GLU A 43 8.98 18.70 14.86
CA GLU A 43 7.76 18.80 15.66
C GLU A 43 6.47 18.73 14.81
N ASP A 44 6.60 18.77 13.48
CA ASP A 44 5.49 19.05 12.56
C ASP A 44 4.88 17.81 11.91
N LEU A 45 5.58 16.67 11.92
CA LEU A 45 5.19 15.50 11.15
C LEU A 45 5.48 14.18 11.88
N GLU A 46 4.52 13.25 11.85
CA GLU A 46 4.78 11.83 12.11
C GLU A 46 4.73 11.04 10.80
N PHE A 47 5.78 10.27 10.52
CA PHE A 47 5.92 9.47 9.31
C PHE A 47 6.05 7.99 9.66
N THR A 48 5.18 7.14 9.12
CA THR A 48 5.21 5.69 9.38
C THR A 48 5.13 4.92 8.04
N PRO A 49 6.26 4.44 7.49
CA PRO A 49 6.22 3.58 6.31
C PRO A 49 5.59 2.24 6.69
N VAL A 50 4.54 1.81 5.98
CA VAL A 50 3.74 0.63 6.33
C VAL A 50 3.86 -0.51 5.34
N ASN A 51 4.23 -0.22 4.09
CA ASN A 51 4.45 -1.27 3.08
C ASN A 51 5.38 -0.78 1.96
N VAL A 52 5.84 -1.73 1.16
CA VAL A 52 6.53 -1.49 -0.10
C VAL A 52 5.84 -2.31 -1.17
N LEU A 53 5.48 -1.67 -2.28
CA LEU A 53 4.82 -2.29 -3.42
C LEU A 53 5.76 -2.24 -4.63
N VAL A 54 5.94 -3.36 -5.31
CA VAL A 54 6.80 -3.45 -6.50
C VAL A 54 6.05 -4.12 -7.63
N GLY A 55 6.09 -3.51 -8.81
CA GLY A 55 5.50 -4.10 -10.00
C GLY A 55 5.58 -3.18 -11.21
N ASP A 56 5.24 -3.74 -12.37
CA ASP A 56 5.06 -3.01 -13.62
C ASP A 56 3.93 -1.97 -13.55
N LYS A 57 3.02 -2.07 -12.57
CA LYS A 57 1.94 -1.12 -12.35
C LYS A 57 1.73 -0.83 -10.88
N VAL A 58 1.23 0.36 -10.60
CA VAL A 58 0.80 0.79 -9.26
C VAL A 58 -0.64 1.24 -9.35
N PHE A 59 -1.49 0.66 -8.51
CA PHE A 59 -2.91 0.98 -8.41
C PHE A 59 -3.25 1.45 -6.99
N PRO A 60 -4.31 2.26 -6.82
CA PRO A 60 -4.98 2.34 -5.53
C PRO A 60 -5.40 0.92 -5.11
N PRO A 61 -5.32 0.60 -3.80
CA PRO A 61 -5.54 -0.75 -3.32
C PRO A 61 -6.98 -1.22 -3.55
N VAL A 62 -7.95 -0.31 -3.45
CA VAL A 62 -9.36 -0.54 -3.83
C VAL A 62 -9.57 0.00 -5.24
N SER A 63 -10.32 -0.72 -6.06
CA SER A 63 -10.56 -0.35 -7.45
C SER A 63 -11.98 -0.71 -7.87
N GLY A 64 -12.65 0.20 -8.59
CA GLY A 64 -13.88 -0.09 -9.31
C GLY A 64 -13.60 -0.82 -10.65
N SER A 65 -14.62 -0.96 -11.50
CA SER A 65 -14.50 -1.66 -12.80
C SER A 65 -13.40 -1.17 -13.76
N TYR A 66 -12.89 0.05 -13.54
CA TYR A 66 -11.80 0.64 -14.32
C TYR A 66 -10.68 1.09 -13.37
N PRO A 67 -9.78 0.18 -12.98
CA PRO A 67 -8.66 0.52 -12.11
C PRO A 67 -7.77 1.55 -12.83
N MET A 68 -7.64 2.74 -12.22
CA MET A 68 -6.77 3.80 -12.69
C MET A 68 -5.47 3.74 -11.91
N GLY A 69 -4.34 3.70 -12.62
CA GLY A 69 -3.03 3.57 -12.00
C GLY A 69 -1.93 4.01 -12.94
N PHE A 70 -0.70 3.77 -12.50
CA PHE A 70 0.51 4.05 -13.26
C PHE A 70 1.03 2.77 -13.89
N THR A 71 1.60 2.86 -15.09
CA THR A 71 2.25 1.74 -15.78
C THR A 71 3.68 2.13 -16.11
N ALA A 72 4.63 1.32 -15.66
CA ALA A 72 6.04 1.52 -15.89
C ALA A 72 6.36 1.35 -17.37
N LYS A 73 7.40 2.05 -17.84
CA LYS A 73 7.91 1.86 -19.20
C LYS A 73 8.49 0.46 -19.37
N SER A 74 8.63 0.01 -20.62
CA SER A 74 9.29 -1.25 -20.95
C SER A 74 10.70 -1.32 -20.32
N GLY A 75 11.03 -2.45 -19.69
CA GLY A 75 12.29 -2.65 -18.96
C GLY A 75 12.38 -1.94 -17.61
N LYS A 76 11.33 -1.22 -17.18
CA LYS A 76 11.25 -0.55 -15.89
C LYS A 76 10.25 -1.26 -14.96
N THR A 77 10.33 -0.93 -13.69
CA THR A 77 9.38 -1.32 -12.65
C THR A 77 9.16 -0.14 -11.72
N TYR A 78 8.01 -0.08 -11.05
CA TYR A 78 7.82 0.82 -9.92
C TYR A 78 8.25 0.15 -8.63
N ALA A 79 8.88 0.93 -7.75
CA ALA A 79 8.99 0.64 -6.34
C ALA A 79 8.31 1.77 -5.57
N THR A 80 7.34 1.41 -4.74
CA THR A 80 6.46 2.35 -4.04
C THR A 80 6.56 2.15 -2.54
N VAL A 81 6.97 3.18 -1.81
CA VAL A 81 6.83 3.17 -0.34
C VAL A 81 5.45 3.71 0.00
N VAL A 82 4.67 2.94 0.75
CA VAL A 82 3.38 3.37 1.29
C VAL A 82 3.58 3.78 2.73
N ALA A 83 3.17 4.99 3.11
CA ALA A 83 3.34 5.49 4.47
C ALA A 83 2.08 6.20 4.99
N LYS A 84 1.81 6.05 6.28
CA LYS A 84 0.86 6.92 6.99
C LYS A 84 1.61 8.17 7.44
N VAL A 85 1.09 9.33 7.09
CA VAL A 85 1.70 10.63 7.41
C VAL A 85 0.68 11.45 8.19
N LYS A 86 1.07 11.89 9.38
CA LYS A 86 0.26 12.77 10.22
C LYS A 86 0.89 14.16 10.27
N ASN A 87 0.08 15.17 9.98
CA ASN A 87 0.44 16.56 10.18
C ASN A 87 0.16 16.95 11.64
N LEU A 88 1.23 17.28 12.37
CA LEU A 88 1.17 17.76 13.75
C LEU A 88 1.16 19.29 13.83
N GLY A 89 1.51 19.98 12.75
CA GLY A 89 1.44 21.42 12.63
C GLY A 89 0.02 21.97 12.50
N ASP A 90 -0.07 23.29 12.41
CA ASP A 90 -1.30 24.07 12.28
C ASP A 90 -1.57 24.54 10.84
N GLU A 91 -0.62 24.35 9.92
CA GLU A 91 -0.76 24.67 8.50
C GLU A 91 -0.98 23.42 7.63
N ASP A 92 -1.71 23.58 6.55
CA ASP A 92 -1.96 22.55 5.55
C ASP A 92 -0.72 22.32 4.67
N ILE A 93 -0.38 21.06 4.37
CA ILE A 93 0.79 20.67 3.58
C ILE A 93 0.34 20.08 2.24
N LYS A 94 0.77 20.66 1.11
CA LYS A 94 0.53 20.04 -0.20
C LYS A 94 1.38 18.79 -0.35
N ALA A 95 0.84 17.76 -1.00
CA ALA A 95 1.58 16.51 -1.21
C ALA A 95 2.92 16.71 -1.95
N SER A 96 2.99 17.67 -2.90
CA SER A 96 4.22 18.03 -3.62
C SER A 96 5.29 18.66 -2.72
N ASP A 97 4.89 19.23 -1.60
CA ASP A 97 5.75 20.03 -0.73
C ASP A 97 6.16 19.23 0.53
N LEU A 98 5.66 18.00 0.68
CA LEU A 98 5.88 17.18 1.86
C LEU A 98 7.36 16.82 2.09
N CYS A 99 8.03 16.36 1.03
CA CYS A 99 9.46 16.05 1.05
C CYS A 99 9.98 15.86 -0.38
N ALA A 100 11.31 15.89 -0.57
CA ALA A 100 11.91 15.26 -1.74
C ALA A 100 12.14 13.77 -1.46
N PHE A 101 11.98 12.92 -2.48
CA PHE A 101 12.07 11.47 -2.38
C PHE A 101 12.86 10.89 -3.54
N ARG A 102 13.69 9.88 -3.27
CA ARG A 102 14.41 9.11 -4.30
C ARG A 102 14.68 7.68 -3.83
N LEU A 103 15.06 6.83 -4.78
CA LEU A 103 15.63 5.51 -4.47
C LEU A 103 17.10 5.46 -4.89
N SER A 104 17.91 4.69 -4.16
CA SER A 104 19.29 4.37 -4.56
C SER A 104 19.61 2.89 -4.41
N VAL A 105 20.43 2.39 -5.35
CA VAL A 105 20.94 1.01 -5.36
C VAL A 105 22.44 1.07 -5.71
N GLY A 106 23.29 0.86 -4.72
CA GLY A 106 24.74 1.06 -4.91
C GLY A 106 25.03 2.52 -5.26
N GLU A 107 25.60 2.75 -6.45
CA GLU A 107 25.90 4.10 -6.96
C GLU A 107 24.75 4.70 -7.81
N ASP A 108 23.78 3.87 -8.21
CA ASP A 108 22.66 4.31 -9.04
C ASP A 108 21.61 5.03 -8.20
N THR A 109 21.11 6.16 -8.72
CA THR A 109 20.03 6.95 -8.11
C THR A 109 18.86 7.10 -9.07
N PHE A 110 17.66 6.83 -8.56
CA PHE A 110 16.40 6.93 -9.29
C PHE A 110 15.58 8.07 -8.69
N SER A 111 15.49 9.18 -9.42
CA SER A 111 14.80 10.41 -9.00
C SER A 111 13.47 10.64 -9.72
N ALA A 112 13.08 9.77 -10.65
CA ALA A 112 11.78 9.84 -11.32
C ALA A 112 10.67 9.40 -10.35
N ASN A 113 10.22 10.35 -9.52
CA ASN A 113 9.32 10.09 -8.41
C ASN A 113 7.97 10.82 -8.53
N MET A 114 6.97 10.27 -7.87
CA MET A 114 5.65 10.87 -7.67
C MET A 114 5.23 10.67 -6.22
N ILE A 115 4.66 11.72 -5.63
CA ILE A 115 4.06 11.67 -4.29
C ILE A 115 2.57 11.84 -4.46
N ASN A 116 1.80 10.82 -4.07
CA ASN A 116 0.34 10.81 -4.19
C ASN A 116 -0.29 10.48 -2.85
N VAL A 117 -1.45 11.07 -2.58
CA VAL A 117 -2.29 10.71 -1.44
C VAL A 117 -3.35 9.72 -1.89
N LEU A 118 -3.58 8.70 -1.07
CA LEU A 118 -4.67 7.76 -1.23
C LEU A 118 -5.98 8.41 -0.76
N THR A 119 -6.92 8.58 -1.68
CA THR A 119 -8.15 9.38 -1.50
C THR A 119 -9.37 8.61 -2.00
N ASP A 120 -10.56 9.22 -1.83
CA ASP A 120 -11.86 8.69 -2.29
C ASP A 120 -12.10 7.25 -1.85
N ASP A 121 -12.17 7.02 -0.53
CA ASP A 121 -12.34 5.68 0.07
C ASP A 121 -11.32 4.66 -0.48
N GLU A 122 -10.06 5.09 -0.59
CA GLU A 122 -8.93 4.28 -1.03
C GLU A 122 -8.99 3.83 -2.51
N THR A 123 -9.76 4.55 -3.34
CA THR A 123 -9.95 4.25 -4.77
C THR A 123 -9.14 5.13 -5.72
N LYS A 124 -8.44 6.17 -5.23
CA LYS A 124 -7.65 7.09 -6.07
C LYS A 124 -6.31 7.47 -5.46
N LEU A 125 -5.32 7.64 -6.33
CA LEU A 125 -4.03 8.26 -6.01
C LEU A 125 -4.01 9.68 -6.59
N LEU A 126 -3.90 10.70 -5.73
CA LEU A 126 -3.98 12.10 -6.11
C LEU A 126 -2.72 12.87 -5.70
N SER A 127 -2.01 13.44 -6.68
CA SER A 127 -0.78 14.22 -6.44
C SER A 127 -1.04 15.68 -6.02
N SER A 128 -2.22 16.23 -6.33
CA SER A 128 -2.62 17.59 -5.95
C SER A 128 -3.33 17.67 -4.59
N ALA A 129 -3.37 16.56 -3.85
CA ALA A 129 -3.98 16.50 -2.54
C ALA A 129 -3.22 17.36 -1.52
N THR A 130 -3.93 17.74 -0.46
CA THR A 130 -3.40 18.53 0.65
C THR A 130 -3.65 17.76 1.94
N LEU A 131 -2.59 17.53 2.72
CA LEU A 131 -2.65 16.99 4.06
C LEU A 131 -3.00 18.12 5.02
N LYS A 132 -4.24 18.10 5.50
CA LYS A 132 -4.73 19.16 6.39
C LYS A 132 -4.02 19.13 7.74
N ALA A 133 -3.94 20.30 8.40
CA ALA A 133 -3.48 20.40 9.78
C ALA A 133 -4.20 19.39 10.70
N GLY A 134 -3.43 18.68 11.51
CA GLY A 134 -3.94 17.64 12.43
C GLY A 134 -4.42 16.33 11.78
N ALA A 135 -4.49 16.25 10.45
CA ALA A 135 -4.97 15.06 9.75
C ALA A 135 -3.89 13.99 9.59
N THR A 136 -4.34 12.75 9.37
CA THR A 136 -3.49 11.62 8.99
C THR A 136 -3.99 11.06 7.66
N GLU A 137 -3.11 10.95 6.68
CA GLU A 137 -3.43 10.38 5.37
C GLU A 137 -2.41 9.31 4.97
N THR A 138 -2.78 8.47 4.00
CA THR A 138 -1.87 7.47 3.44
C THR A 138 -1.25 7.99 2.14
N PHE A 139 0.07 8.02 2.09
CA PHE A 139 0.87 8.50 0.96
C PHE A 139 1.54 7.35 0.23
N TYR A 140 1.64 7.49 -1.09
CA TYR A 140 2.35 6.62 -2.01
C TYR A 140 3.52 7.41 -2.60
N PHE A 141 4.73 7.00 -2.24
CA PHE A 141 6.00 7.51 -2.76
C PHE A 141 6.49 6.56 -3.86
N ILE A 142 6.19 6.90 -5.10
CA ILE A 142 6.33 6.00 -6.26
C ILE A 142 7.57 6.41 -7.04
N THR A 143 8.51 5.48 -7.28
CA THR A 143 9.68 5.72 -8.13
C THR A 143 9.77 4.68 -9.24
N GLU A 144 9.97 5.14 -10.47
CA GLU A 144 10.30 4.27 -11.61
C GLU A 144 11.80 3.94 -11.60
N MET A 145 12.14 2.66 -11.60
CA MET A 145 13.53 2.17 -11.63
C MET A 145 13.74 1.09 -12.70
N ASP A 146 14.99 0.82 -13.06
CA ASP A 146 15.32 -0.28 -13.95
C ASP A 146 14.93 -1.62 -13.34
N ALA A 147 14.21 -2.46 -14.10
CA ALA A 147 13.80 -3.78 -13.61
C ALA A 147 15.00 -4.69 -13.32
N SER A 148 16.14 -4.46 -13.98
CA SER A 148 17.41 -5.15 -13.70
C SER A 148 18.13 -4.66 -12.44
N ALA A 149 17.75 -3.49 -11.91
CA ALA A 149 18.38 -2.89 -10.72
C ALA A 149 17.68 -3.26 -9.41
N VAL A 150 16.62 -4.09 -9.44
CA VAL A 150 15.93 -4.53 -8.23
C VAL A 150 16.91 -5.22 -7.27
N ASN A 151 16.81 -4.86 -5.98
CA ASN A 151 17.72 -5.30 -4.94
C ASN A 151 16.98 -5.49 -3.61
N LYS A 152 17.50 -6.37 -2.75
CA LYS A 152 17.00 -6.59 -1.38
C LYS A 152 17.33 -5.44 -0.43
N GLU A 153 18.33 -4.63 -0.79
CA GLU A 153 18.89 -3.54 0.00
C GLU A 153 18.79 -2.19 -0.73
N THR A 154 17.70 -1.97 -1.49
CA THR A 154 17.43 -0.67 -2.08
C THR A 154 17.18 0.35 -0.96
N LEU A 155 17.76 1.53 -1.05
CA LEU A 155 17.53 2.60 -0.09
C LEU A 155 16.43 3.54 -0.60
N ALA A 156 15.38 3.68 0.19
CA ALA A 156 14.39 4.75 0.06
C ALA A 156 14.83 5.94 0.90
N GLU A 157 15.13 7.06 0.23
CA GLU A 157 15.72 8.25 0.84
C GLU A 157 14.74 9.42 0.78
N PHE A 158 14.55 10.07 1.94
CA PHE A 158 13.60 11.16 2.12
C PHE A 158 14.35 12.39 2.64
N ALA A 159 14.02 13.55 2.07
CA ALA A 159 14.50 14.85 2.48
C ALA A 159 13.33 15.75 2.85
N PHE A 160 13.07 15.85 4.15
CA PHE A 160 12.05 16.73 4.73
C PHE A 160 12.60 18.14 5.02
N THR A 161 13.93 18.29 5.04
CA THR A 161 14.63 19.56 5.19
C THR A 161 15.45 19.88 3.95
N LYS A 162 15.79 21.17 3.80
CA LYS A 162 16.68 21.67 2.75
C LYS A 162 17.82 22.45 3.40
N ASP A 163 19.01 22.35 2.81
CA ASP A 163 20.15 23.22 3.09
C ASP A 163 20.27 24.22 1.92
N GLY A 164 19.80 25.45 2.15
CA GLY A 164 19.50 26.37 1.06
C GLY A 164 18.41 25.81 0.15
N ASP A 165 18.73 25.64 -1.14
CA ASP A 165 17.81 25.07 -2.13
C ASP A 165 17.96 23.54 -2.30
N GLU A 166 18.96 22.93 -1.68
CA GLU A 166 19.31 21.52 -1.88
C GLU A 166 18.61 20.60 -0.86
N PRO A 167 17.94 19.52 -1.28
CA PRO A 167 17.34 18.57 -0.36
C PRO A 167 18.37 17.77 0.44
N VAL A 168 18.16 17.65 1.75
CA VAL A 168 19.02 16.86 2.65
C VAL A 168 18.41 15.47 2.88
N TYR A 169 18.94 14.46 2.18
CA TYR A 169 18.46 13.07 2.24
C TYR A 169 18.99 12.31 3.47
N ASN A 170 18.63 12.78 4.66
CA ASN A 170 19.05 12.22 5.94
C ASN A 170 18.12 11.14 6.49
N HIS A 171 16.90 10.95 5.97
CA HIS A 171 15.98 9.91 6.43
C HIS A 171 15.97 8.73 5.46
N LYS A 172 16.35 7.54 5.93
CA LYS A 172 16.59 6.37 5.07
C LYS A 172 15.83 5.14 5.54
N LEU A 173 15.22 4.43 4.59
CA LEU A 173 14.55 3.15 4.79
C LEU A 173 15.14 2.13 3.81
N THR A 174 15.72 1.04 4.31
CA THR A 174 16.12 -0.09 3.46
C THR A 174 14.88 -0.91 3.09
N ILE A 175 14.67 -1.15 1.80
CA ILE A 175 13.52 -1.87 1.25
C ILE A 175 13.94 -3.00 0.32
N ASP A 176 13.18 -4.11 0.36
CA ASP A 176 13.34 -5.23 -0.56
C ASP A 176 12.49 -5.00 -1.82
N THR A 177 13.14 -4.62 -2.92
CA THR A 177 12.48 -4.42 -4.21
C THR A 177 12.39 -5.70 -5.05
N THR A 178 12.80 -6.85 -4.52
CA THR A 178 12.72 -8.14 -5.24
C THR A 178 11.39 -8.86 -5.07
N LYS A 179 10.50 -8.32 -4.22
CA LYS A 179 9.18 -8.87 -3.91
C LYS A 179 8.08 -7.86 -4.22
N PRO A 180 6.90 -8.32 -4.66
CA PRO A 180 5.81 -7.42 -5.02
C PRO A 180 5.22 -6.68 -3.82
N PHE A 181 5.29 -7.28 -2.63
CA PHE A 181 4.83 -6.70 -1.37
C PHE A 181 5.84 -7.01 -0.28
N ALA A 182 6.22 -6.02 0.53
CA ALA A 182 7.09 -6.24 1.69
C ALA A 182 6.32 -6.81 2.89
N VAL A 183 5.07 -6.39 3.08
CA VAL A 183 4.24 -6.79 4.22
C VAL A 183 2.91 -7.36 3.71
N THR A 184 2.69 -8.64 4.02
CA THR A 184 1.40 -9.32 3.80
C THR A 184 1.08 -10.24 4.97
N GLU A 185 -0.20 -10.46 5.20
CA GLU A 185 -0.69 -11.57 6.01
C GLU A 185 -1.09 -12.75 5.12
N LYS A 186 -1.13 -13.95 5.68
CA LYS A 186 -1.60 -15.12 4.93
C LYS A 186 -3.12 -15.05 4.78
N LEU A 187 -3.62 -15.10 3.55
CA LEU A 187 -5.04 -15.32 3.26
C LEU A 187 -5.30 -16.83 3.27
N GLU A 188 -6.15 -17.28 4.20
CA GLU A 188 -6.56 -18.68 4.31
C GLU A 188 -8.03 -18.84 3.93
N LEU A 189 -8.30 -19.75 2.99
CA LEU A 189 -9.68 -20.05 2.60
C LEU A 189 -10.49 -20.57 3.79
N ASN A 190 -11.75 -20.15 3.85
CA ASN A 190 -12.73 -20.42 4.89
C ASN A 190 -12.37 -19.91 6.29
N LYS A 191 -11.28 -19.16 6.44
CA LYS A 191 -10.97 -18.43 7.68
C LYS A 191 -11.50 -17.00 7.58
N LYS A 192 -12.14 -16.56 8.67
CA LYS A 192 -12.68 -15.21 8.77
C LYS A 192 -11.57 -14.21 9.07
N ILE A 193 -11.52 -13.13 8.31
CA ILE A 193 -10.74 -11.92 8.57
C ILE A 193 -11.72 -10.88 9.13
N THR A 194 -11.35 -10.22 10.23
CA THR A 194 -12.14 -9.12 10.81
C THR A 194 -11.33 -7.84 10.71
N VAL A 195 -11.89 -6.85 10.03
CA VAL A 195 -11.36 -5.49 9.96
C VAL A 195 -12.30 -4.61 10.77
N ASP A 196 -11.85 -4.21 11.96
CA ASP A 196 -12.66 -3.48 12.92
C ASP A 196 -13.25 -2.21 12.33
N GLY A 197 -14.56 -2.02 12.54
CA GLY A 197 -15.30 -0.88 12.00
C GLY A 197 -15.55 -0.89 10.49
N LEU A 198 -15.04 -1.88 9.75
CA LEU A 198 -15.22 -2.00 8.30
C LEU A 198 -16.04 -3.25 7.93
N CYS A 199 -15.47 -4.45 8.09
CA CYS A 199 -16.11 -5.68 7.63
C CYS A 199 -15.59 -6.98 8.27
N GLU A 200 -16.36 -8.05 8.14
CA GLU A 200 -15.86 -9.42 8.19
C GLU A 200 -15.76 -9.98 6.77
N LEU A 201 -14.60 -10.51 6.39
CA LEU A 201 -14.35 -11.17 5.11
C LEU A 201 -14.15 -12.67 5.34
N THR A 202 -14.72 -13.52 4.51
CA THR A 202 -14.47 -14.97 4.53
C THR A 202 -14.27 -15.48 3.10
N PRO A 203 -13.03 -15.69 2.63
CA PRO A 203 -12.74 -16.15 1.28
C PRO A 203 -13.12 -17.63 1.16
N ALA A 204 -14.07 -17.95 0.29
CA ALA A 204 -14.59 -19.31 0.15
C ALA A 204 -13.81 -20.13 -0.89
N SER A 205 -13.49 -19.53 -2.03
CA SER A 205 -12.79 -20.22 -3.12
C SER A 205 -12.13 -19.26 -4.10
N VAL A 206 -11.07 -19.73 -4.76
CA VAL A 206 -10.44 -19.08 -5.91
C VAL A 206 -10.65 -19.96 -7.14
N LYS A 207 -11.15 -19.39 -8.25
CA LYS A 207 -11.43 -20.13 -9.50
C LYS A 207 -11.10 -19.30 -10.74
N PHE A 208 -10.67 -19.96 -11.80
CA PHE A 208 -10.67 -19.39 -13.14
C PHE A 208 -11.95 -19.77 -13.87
N LEU A 209 -12.68 -18.79 -14.39
CA LEU A 209 -13.97 -18.96 -15.06
C LEU A 209 -14.03 -18.15 -16.36
N ASN A 210 -14.88 -18.55 -17.31
CA ASN A 210 -15.12 -17.73 -18.50
C ASN A 210 -16.06 -16.55 -18.19
N LYS A 211 -17.01 -16.77 -17.27
CA LYS A 211 -17.99 -15.81 -16.81
C LYS A 211 -18.52 -16.18 -15.42
N ILE A 212 -19.03 -15.20 -14.71
CA ILE A 212 -19.88 -15.38 -13.52
C ILE A 212 -21.28 -14.89 -13.86
N VAL A 213 -22.29 -15.66 -13.46
CA VAL A 213 -23.72 -15.35 -13.66
C VAL A 213 -24.42 -15.40 -12.31
N PRO A 214 -25.50 -14.62 -12.10
CA PRO A 214 -26.29 -14.70 -10.88
C PRO A 214 -26.83 -16.12 -10.68
N SER A 215 -27.04 -16.51 -9.43
CA SER A 215 -27.54 -17.86 -9.12
C SER A 215 -29.05 -18.02 -9.32
N ASN A 216 -29.81 -16.92 -9.37
CA ASN A 216 -31.25 -16.90 -9.61
C ASN A 216 -31.63 -15.88 -10.70
N PRO A 217 -31.06 -15.99 -11.93
CA PRO A 217 -31.17 -14.95 -12.92
C PRO A 217 -32.61 -14.79 -13.41
N GLY A 218 -33.09 -13.54 -13.43
CA GLY A 218 -34.32 -13.18 -14.14
C GLY A 218 -34.12 -13.18 -15.66
N TYR A 219 -35.12 -12.70 -16.39
CA TYR A 219 -35.03 -12.59 -17.86
C TYR A 219 -33.96 -11.60 -18.33
N TYR A 220 -33.74 -10.52 -17.56
CA TYR A 220 -32.64 -9.56 -17.76
C TYR A 220 -31.75 -9.54 -16.52
N TYR A 221 -30.45 -9.74 -16.69
CA TYR A 221 -29.48 -9.72 -15.60
C TYR A 221 -28.10 -9.26 -16.08
N ASN A 222 -27.32 -8.70 -15.16
CA ASN A 222 -25.91 -8.39 -15.38
C ASN A 222 -25.04 -9.60 -15.01
N TYR A 223 -23.96 -9.76 -15.77
CA TYR A 223 -22.98 -10.82 -15.59
C TYR A 223 -21.60 -10.28 -15.96
N TYR A 224 -20.54 -10.91 -15.46
CA TYR A 224 -19.17 -10.54 -15.77
C TYR A 224 -18.53 -11.66 -16.58
N LYS A 225 -17.79 -11.32 -17.63
CA LYS A 225 -17.05 -12.26 -18.48
C LYS A 225 -15.64 -11.78 -18.72
N ALA A 226 -14.75 -12.72 -19.08
CA ALA A 226 -13.40 -12.39 -19.50
C ALA A 226 -13.42 -11.45 -20.73
N GLN A 227 -12.49 -10.50 -20.74
CA GLN A 227 -12.29 -9.55 -21.83
C GLN A 227 -11.28 -10.14 -22.81
N GLY A 228 -11.74 -10.53 -24.01
CA GLY A 228 -10.89 -11.10 -25.05
C GLY A 228 -10.77 -12.64 -24.99
N ALA A 229 -10.44 -13.22 -26.14
CA ALA A 229 -10.44 -14.66 -26.33
C ALA A 229 -9.31 -15.38 -25.57
N ASP A 230 -8.22 -14.69 -25.23
CA ASP A 230 -7.06 -15.29 -24.55
C ASP A 230 -7.09 -15.12 -23.03
N ASN A 231 -8.21 -14.63 -22.48
CA ASN A 231 -8.35 -14.32 -21.07
C ASN A 231 -9.42 -15.19 -20.37
N LYS A 232 -9.33 -15.21 -19.05
CA LYS A 232 -10.25 -15.81 -18.09
C LYS A 232 -10.49 -14.82 -16.94
N LEU A 233 -11.61 -14.98 -16.25
CA LEU A 233 -11.80 -14.34 -14.97
C LEU A 233 -11.13 -15.16 -13.88
N LEU A 234 -10.17 -14.58 -13.18
CA LEU A 234 -9.81 -15.03 -11.84
C LEU A 234 -10.89 -14.50 -10.89
N VAL A 235 -11.53 -15.40 -10.14
CA VAL A 235 -12.64 -15.09 -9.26
C VAL A 235 -12.34 -15.57 -7.85
N VAL A 236 -12.31 -14.64 -6.90
CA VAL A 236 -12.28 -14.93 -5.46
C VAL A 236 -13.70 -14.76 -4.92
N ASN A 237 -14.35 -15.89 -4.62
CA ASN A 237 -15.66 -15.89 -3.96
C ASN A 237 -15.45 -15.56 -2.49
N MET A 238 -16.15 -14.55 -1.99
CA MET A 238 -15.98 -13.99 -0.66
C MET A 238 -17.36 -13.81 -0.03
N LYS A 239 -17.49 -14.15 1.26
CA LYS A 239 -18.62 -13.67 2.06
C LYS A 239 -18.18 -12.40 2.78
N VAL A 240 -18.97 -11.35 2.66
CA VAL A 240 -18.71 -10.05 3.31
C VAL A 240 -19.85 -9.73 4.27
N LYS A 241 -19.51 -9.29 5.48
CA LYS A 241 -20.44 -8.67 6.41
C LYS A 241 -20.01 -7.23 6.66
N ASN A 242 -20.93 -6.28 6.51
CA ASN A 242 -20.67 -4.88 6.83
C ASN A 242 -20.66 -4.68 8.35
N LEU A 243 -19.51 -4.31 8.91
CA LEU A 243 -19.36 -3.96 10.32
C LEU A 243 -19.38 -2.45 10.57
N SER A 244 -19.37 -1.65 9.51
CA SER A 244 -19.49 -0.20 9.62
C SER A 244 -20.91 0.20 10.05
N LYS A 245 -21.04 1.44 10.52
CA LYS A 245 -22.32 2.01 10.97
C LYS A 245 -23.17 2.56 9.82
N ILE A 246 -22.65 2.52 8.58
CA ILE A 246 -23.29 3.11 7.41
C ILE A 246 -23.42 2.09 6.29
N GLU A 247 -24.28 2.38 5.32
CA GLU A 247 -24.36 1.64 4.07
C GLU A 247 -23.11 1.91 3.21
N LYS A 248 -22.58 0.87 2.58
CA LYS A 248 -21.42 0.95 1.68
C LYS A 248 -21.63 0.10 0.42
N ASN A 249 -21.01 0.47 -0.69
CA ASN A 249 -21.02 -0.37 -1.88
C ASN A 249 -20.14 -1.60 -1.66
N ALA A 250 -20.41 -2.68 -2.38
CA ALA A 250 -19.65 -3.93 -2.26
C ALA A 250 -18.14 -3.74 -2.48
N TYR A 251 -17.73 -2.83 -3.37
CA TYR A 251 -16.31 -2.57 -3.64
C TYR A 251 -15.62 -1.71 -2.58
N ASP A 252 -16.35 -1.06 -1.68
CA ASP A 252 -15.75 -0.23 -0.63
C ASP A 252 -15.19 -1.07 0.56
N PHE A 253 -15.37 -2.39 0.55
CA PHE A 253 -14.96 -3.27 1.64
C PHE A 253 -13.58 -3.87 1.47
N TYR A 254 -13.17 -4.16 0.24
CA TYR A 254 -11.86 -4.75 -0.04
C TYR A 254 -11.45 -4.51 -1.49
N GLY A 255 -10.13 -4.51 -1.70
CA GLY A 255 -9.50 -4.50 -3.01
C GLY A 255 -8.97 -5.87 -3.40
N ILE A 256 -8.73 -6.07 -4.70
CA ILE A 256 -8.13 -7.31 -5.20
C ILE A 256 -7.08 -7.01 -6.27
N ASN A 257 -5.89 -7.59 -6.10
CA ASN A 257 -4.80 -7.57 -7.06
C ASN A 257 -4.25 -8.98 -7.25
N ALA A 258 -3.64 -9.25 -8.40
CA ALA A 258 -2.91 -10.49 -8.63
C ALA A 258 -1.64 -10.25 -9.45
N ILE A 259 -0.59 -11.00 -9.10
CA ILE A 259 0.66 -11.06 -9.83
C ILE A 259 0.73 -12.40 -10.55
N TYR A 260 0.94 -12.35 -11.86
CA TYR A 260 1.20 -13.52 -12.70
C TYR A 260 2.28 -13.17 -13.72
N ASP A 261 3.31 -14.01 -13.82
CA ASP A 261 4.43 -13.81 -14.76
C ASP A 261 5.04 -12.40 -14.66
N GLY A 262 5.26 -11.93 -13.42
CA GLY A 262 5.78 -10.60 -13.11
C GLY A 262 4.83 -9.42 -13.39
N SER A 263 3.66 -9.67 -13.98
CA SER A 263 2.69 -8.63 -14.36
C SER A 263 1.64 -8.43 -13.29
N SER A 264 1.38 -7.16 -12.97
CA SER A 264 0.40 -6.72 -11.98
C SER A 264 -0.96 -6.49 -12.62
N ASN A 265 -2.00 -7.06 -11.99
CA ASN A 265 -3.37 -6.99 -12.45
C ASN A 265 -4.27 -6.56 -11.28
N ALA A 266 -4.95 -5.43 -11.43
CA ALA A 266 -6.00 -5.02 -10.51
C ALA A 266 -7.35 -5.57 -10.95
N GLY A 267 -8.19 -5.88 -9.99
CA GLY A 267 -9.59 -6.24 -10.21
C GLY A 267 -10.56 -5.29 -9.57
N THR A 268 -11.83 -5.66 -9.66
CA THR A 268 -12.93 -5.00 -8.97
C THR A 268 -13.66 -6.00 -8.10
N VAL A 269 -14.46 -5.50 -7.17
CA VAL A 269 -15.40 -6.30 -6.40
C VAL A 269 -16.82 -6.07 -6.91
N VAL A 270 -17.57 -7.15 -7.02
CA VAL A 270 -18.98 -7.16 -7.43
C VAL A 270 -19.75 -8.06 -6.47
N ALA A 271 -21.06 -7.89 -6.34
CA ALA A 271 -21.88 -8.71 -5.44
C ALA A 271 -23.18 -9.15 -6.10
N ASP A 272 -23.70 -10.27 -5.59
CA ASP A 272 -25.11 -10.63 -5.80
C ASP A 272 -26.00 -9.58 -5.14
N ASP A 273 -27.09 -9.20 -5.82
CA ASP A 273 -28.20 -8.53 -5.16
C ASP A 273 -28.88 -9.43 -4.11
N GLU A 274 -29.79 -8.87 -3.31
CA GLU A 274 -30.44 -9.62 -2.22
C GLU A 274 -31.15 -10.90 -2.69
N ASN A 275 -31.70 -10.87 -3.91
CA ASN A 275 -32.44 -11.97 -4.52
C ASN A 275 -31.55 -12.91 -5.34
N LYS A 276 -30.25 -12.60 -5.45
CA LYS A 276 -29.25 -13.24 -6.31
C LYS A 276 -29.68 -13.29 -7.79
N ALA A 277 -30.49 -12.32 -8.20
CA ALA A 277 -31.02 -12.18 -9.54
C ALA A 277 -30.10 -11.36 -10.44
N ASN A 278 -29.20 -10.58 -9.85
CA ASN A 278 -28.28 -9.70 -10.54
C ASN A 278 -26.90 -9.70 -9.86
N ILE A 279 -25.82 -9.51 -10.64
CA ILE A 279 -24.48 -9.25 -10.11
C ILE A 279 -24.06 -7.85 -10.52
N THR A 280 -23.68 -7.00 -9.56
CA THR A 280 -23.30 -5.61 -9.83
C THR A 280 -22.23 -5.12 -8.85
N GLN A 281 -21.41 -4.16 -9.27
CA GLN A 281 -20.50 -3.45 -8.36
C GLN A 281 -21.23 -2.46 -7.44
N TYR A 282 -22.42 -2.01 -7.83
CA TYR A 282 -23.18 -0.98 -7.09
C TYR A 282 -24.12 -1.56 -6.04
N GLU A 283 -24.02 -2.86 -5.77
CA GLU A 283 -24.80 -3.47 -4.70
C GLU A 283 -24.33 -2.87 -3.38
N LYS A 284 -25.31 -2.46 -2.57
CA LYS A 284 -25.06 -1.80 -1.30
C LYS A 284 -25.39 -2.71 -0.14
N LEU A 285 -24.52 -2.71 0.85
CA LEU A 285 -24.71 -3.48 2.08
C LEU A 285 -25.02 -2.49 3.20
N SER A 286 -26.26 -2.53 3.70
CA SER A 286 -26.62 -1.86 4.95
C SER A 286 -25.77 -2.35 6.13
N ALA A 287 -25.70 -1.57 7.21
CA ALA A 287 -24.97 -1.94 8.41
C ALA A 287 -25.42 -3.32 8.95
N GLY A 288 -24.47 -4.19 9.27
CA GLY A 288 -24.73 -5.55 9.74
C GLY A 288 -25.14 -6.57 8.67
N ALA A 289 -25.47 -6.13 7.45
CA ALA A 289 -25.88 -7.02 6.37
C ALA A 289 -24.71 -7.91 5.89
N SER A 290 -25.05 -9.08 5.34
CA SER A 290 -24.09 -10.00 4.72
C SER A 290 -24.47 -10.29 3.27
N ARG A 291 -23.48 -10.28 2.38
CA ARG A 291 -23.65 -10.66 0.97
C ARG A 291 -22.50 -11.53 0.49
N THR A 292 -22.76 -12.29 -0.57
CA THR A 292 -21.70 -12.92 -1.35
C THR A 292 -21.17 -11.90 -2.34
N THR A 293 -19.86 -11.71 -2.32
CA THR A 293 -19.14 -10.85 -3.26
C THR A 293 -18.12 -11.68 -4.04
N TYR A 294 -17.66 -11.11 -5.14
CA TYR A 294 -16.71 -11.70 -6.06
C TYR A 294 -15.63 -10.67 -6.34
N GLY A 295 -14.40 -10.95 -5.91
CA GLY A 295 -13.24 -10.26 -6.45
C GLY A 295 -12.97 -10.81 -7.84
N VAL A 296 -13.04 -9.96 -8.87
CA VAL A 296 -12.93 -10.37 -10.28
C VAL A 296 -11.76 -9.66 -10.96
N LEU A 297 -10.86 -10.43 -11.57
CA LEU A 297 -9.76 -9.93 -12.40
C LEU A 297 -9.79 -10.59 -13.76
N ASN A 298 -9.54 -9.80 -14.81
CA ASN A 298 -9.32 -10.33 -16.14
C ASN A 298 -7.85 -10.72 -16.31
N MET A 299 -7.58 -12.02 -16.40
CA MET A 299 -6.24 -12.60 -16.41
C MET A 299 -6.00 -13.41 -17.69
N SER A 300 -4.74 -13.57 -18.08
CA SER A 300 -4.35 -14.51 -19.15
C SER A 300 -4.86 -15.93 -18.83
N LYS A 301 -5.37 -16.64 -19.85
CA LYS A 301 -5.77 -18.07 -19.73
C LYS A 301 -4.63 -18.95 -19.21
N LYS A 302 -3.38 -18.59 -19.50
CA LYS A 302 -2.20 -19.35 -19.04
C LYS A 302 -2.09 -19.35 -17.51
N ALA A 303 -2.60 -18.32 -16.83
CA ALA A 303 -2.59 -18.22 -15.38
C ALA A 303 -3.43 -19.29 -14.68
N GLU A 304 -4.43 -19.88 -15.36
CA GLU A 304 -5.28 -20.94 -14.81
C GLU A 304 -4.50 -22.21 -14.41
N ASN A 305 -3.41 -22.48 -15.14
CA ASN A 305 -2.55 -23.66 -14.95
C ASN A 305 -1.13 -23.25 -14.51
N GLY A 306 -0.98 -22.05 -13.95
CA GLY A 306 0.29 -21.55 -13.44
C GLY A 306 0.20 -21.16 -11.98
N LYS A 307 1.30 -20.65 -11.44
CA LYS A 307 1.35 -20.04 -10.12
C LYS A 307 0.96 -18.57 -10.21
N CYS A 308 0.00 -18.16 -9.40
CA CYS A 308 -0.47 -16.77 -9.32
C CYS A 308 -0.59 -16.37 -7.86
N ASP A 309 0.00 -15.23 -7.50
CA ASP A 309 -0.14 -14.66 -6.17
C ASP A 309 -1.28 -13.64 -6.17
N ILE A 310 -2.24 -13.83 -5.27
CA ILE A 310 -3.47 -13.04 -5.16
C ILE A 310 -3.42 -12.27 -3.86
N TYR A 311 -3.73 -10.99 -3.92
CA TYR A 311 -3.68 -10.06 -2.81
C TYR A 311 -5.06 -9.45 -2.58
N ILE A 312 -5.62 -9.67 -1.41
CA ILE A 312 -6.83 -9.01 -0.93
C ILE A 312 -6.40 -7.88 -0.03
N TYR A 313 -6.84 -6.66 -0.31
CA TYR A 313 -6.58 -5.51 0.56
C TYR A 313 -7.82 -5.19 1.38
N ALA A 314 -7.68 -5.01 2.70
CA ALA A 314 -8.75 -4.47 3.53
C ALA A 314 -8.18 -3.77 4.77
N GLY A 315 -8.66 -2.55 5.05
CA GLY A 315 -8.32 -1.80 6.26
C GLY A 315 -6.83 -1.50 6.45
N GLY A 316 -6.09 -1.28 5.35
CA GLY A 316 -4.65 -1.04 5.40
C GLY A 316 -3.77 -2.30 5.34
N THR A 317 -4.35 -3.49 5.35
CA THR A 317 -3.60 -4.77 5.31
C THR A 317 -3.80 -5.48 3.98
N TYR A 318 -2.71 -6.03 3.43
CA TYR A 318 -2.75 -6.96 2.30
C TYR A 318 -2.67 -8.41 2.79
N TYR A 319 -3.58 -9.25 2.30
CA TYR A 319 -3.65 -10.68 2.58
C TYR A 319 -3.32 -11.46 1.31
N GLN A 320 -2.31 -12.33 1.35
CA GLN A 320 -1.82 -13.08 0.20
C GLN A 320 -2.31 -14.53 0.19
N TYR A 321 -2.84 -14.96 -0.95
CA TYR A 321 -3.09 -16.35 -1.28
C TYR A 321 -2.35 -16.71 -2.56
N THR A 322 -1.55 -17.78 -2.53
CA THR A 322 -0.95 -18.34 -3.74
C THR A 322 -1.91 -19.37 -4.34
N TYR A 323 -2.41 -19.09 -5.54
CA TYR A 323 -3.08 -20.07 -6.38
C TYR A 323 -2.04 -20.85 -7.17
N GLU A 324 -2.13 -22.17 -7.11
CA GLU A 324 -1.29 -23.09 -7.86
C GLU A 324 -2.14 -24.33 -8.21
N LYS A 325 -1.97 -24.86 -9.41
CA LYS A 325 -2.72 -26.00 -9.93
C LYS A 325 -1.79 -26.94 -10.67
#